data_AF-A0A657F1R2-F1
#
_entry.id   AF-A0A657F1R2-F1
#
_cell.length_a   1.000
_cell.length_b   1.000
_cell.length_c   1.000
_cell.angle_alpha   90.00
_cell.angle_beta   90.00
_cell.angle_gamma   90.00
#
_symmetry.space_group_name_H-M   'P 1'
#
loop_
_entity.id
_entity.type
_entity.pdbx_description
1 polymer ?
#
loop_
_entity_poly.entity_id
_entity_poly.type
_entity_poly.pdbx_seq_one_letter_code
_entity_poly.pdbx_strand_id
1 'polypeptide(L)'
;ATSSTLTASSSNEFKSDKYICSDIADLMSVLGSDYLEIYANSVEIMSAYWQDFSEHIQSNMGKWTHSNKKGDAIVFDVNAFQKALMHFYYIDKYPNGDFHYHYNPDYVLYPPAPADKIGVPLEEAEKWCAALGLPVIPPDPKHRTPSPIVEVEPQGSGLYVIIPNPQIIDSMSQSSDSMVHRDDKGKEKNISKEFTGYEISTAEYQAWLAGYNSQAENMKTDVQVITTKYSTANSTYDTIIKLLSSTITALFDSAKDYLRF
;
A
#
# COMPACT_ATOMS: atom_id res chain seq x y z
N ALA A 1 43.99 -20.38 5.75
CA ALA A 1 43.50 -21.28 4.69
C ALA A 1 43.13 -22.61 5.33
N THR A 2 41.85 -22.79 5.62
CA THR A 2 41.29 -24.03 6.18
C THR A 2 40.02 -24.32 5.40
N SER A 3 40.18 -25.18 4.39
CA SER A 3 39.12 -25.65 3.51
C SER A 3 38.12 -26.45 4.33
N SER A 4 36.88 -25.97 4.44
CA SER A 4 35.77 -26.72 5.01
C SER A 4 35.05 -27.41 3.86
N THR A 5 35.38 -28.68 3.65
CA THR A 5 34.74 -29.54 2.66
C THR A 5 33.27 -29.72 3.05
N LEU A 6 32.37 -29.17 2.25
CA LEU A 6 30.94 -29.47 2.29
C LEU A 6 30.75 -30.96 1.98
N THR A 7 30.44 -31.76 3.01
CA THR A 7 29.84 -33.08 2.82
C THR A 7 28.42 -32.90 2.33
N ALA A 8 28.22 -33.00 1.01
CA ALA A 8 26.90 -33.16 0.43
C ALA A 8 26.31 -34.49 0.92
N SER A 9 25.36 -34.42 1.85
CA SER A 9 24.53 -35.55 2.20
C SER A 9 23.63 -35.86 1.02
N SER A 10 23.94 -36.93 0.28
CA SER A 10 23.18 -37.41 -0.85
C SER A 10 21.89 -38.10 -0.38
N SER A 11 20.84 -37.32 -0.16
CA SER A 11 19.48 -37.85 -0.12
C SER A 11 18.97 -38.08 -1.55
N ASN A 12 19.56 -39.04 -2.26
CA ASN A 12 19.02 -39.53 -3.54
C ASN A 12 17.94 -40.57 -3.23
N GLU A 13 16.81 -40.12 -2.69
CA GLU A 13 15.59 -40.90 -2.81
C GLU A 13 15.15 -40.81 -4.28
N PHE A 14 15.19 -41.94 -4.99
CA PHE A 14 14.73 -42.01 -6.39
C PHE A 14 13.22 -41.70 -6.43
N LYS A 15 12.88 -40.43 -6.65
CA LYS A 15 11.50 -40.00 -6.93
C LYS A 15 11.17 -40.38 -8.37
N SER A 16 9.98 -40.96 -8.60
CA SER A 16 9.52 -41.24 -9.95
C SER A 16 9.18 -39.94 -10.69
N ASP A 17 9.25 -39.96 -12.02
CA ASP A 17 8.88 -38.82 -12.86
C ASP A 17 7.46 -38.32 -12.56
N LYS A 18 6.55 -39.23 -12.17
CA LYS A 18 5.20 -38.87 -11.72
C LYS A 18 5.22 -37.98 -10.48
N TYR A 19 6.06 -38.28 -9.50
CA TYR A 19 6.20 -37.44 -8.30
C TYR A 19 6.84 -36.10 -8.62
N ILE A 20 7.85 -36.07 -9.49
CA ILE A 20 8.48 -34.81 -9.93
C ILE A 20 7.46 -33.93 -10.66
N CYS A 21 6.68 -34.47 -11.59
CA CYS A 21 5.64 -33.72 -12.29
C CYS A 21 4.51 -33.24 -11.36
N SER A 22 4.20 -33.98 -10.30
CA SER A 22 3.24 -33.54 -9.28
C SER A 22 3.79 -32.38 -8.45
N ASP A 23 5.03 -32.49 -7.94
CA ASP A 23 5.71 -31.43 -7.19
C ASP A 23 5.79 -30.14 -8.04
N ILE A 24 6.03 -30.28 -9.36
CA ILE A 24 6.03 -29.18 -10.32
C ILE A 24 4.63 -28.53 -10.42
N ALA A 25 3.56 -29.32 -10.57
CA ALA A 25 2.20 -28.80 -10.68
C ALA A 25 1.76 -28.08 -9.41
N ASP A 26 2.10 -28.61 -8.23
CA ASP A 26 1.81 -27.99 -6.94
C ASP A 26 2.53 -26.64 -6.80
N LEU A 27 3.81 -26.58 -7.19
CA LEU A 27 4.58 -25.32 -7.24
C LEU A 27 3.96 -24.29 -8.19
N MET A 28 3.48 -24.71 -9.37
CA MET A 28 2.81 -23.81 -10.31
C MET A 28 1.52 -23.25 -9.73
N SER A 29 0.75 -24.08 -9.02
CA SER A 29 -0.48 -23.64 -8.36
C SER A 29 -0.19 -22.58 -7.31
N VAL A 30 0.76 -22.84 -6.40
CA VAL A 30 1.13 -21.90 -5.32
C VAL A 30 1.66 -20.57 -5.88
N LEU A 31 2.49 -20.60 -6.92
CA LEU A 31 3.00 -19.36 -7.54
C LEU A 31 1.91 -18.56 -8.25
N GLY A 32 0.87 -19.21 -8.75
CA GLY A 32 -0.29 -18.58 -9.36
C GLY A 32 -1.17 -17.92 -8.30
N SER A 33 -1.76 -18.73 -7.42
CA SER A 33 -2.78 -18.29 -6.44
C SER A 33 -2.19 -17.48 -5.29
N ASP A 34 -1.04 -17.89 -4.75
CA ASP A 34 -0.53 -17.36 -3.49
C ASP A 34 0.53 -16.29 -3.69
N TYR A 35 0.82 -15.91 -4.95
CA TYR A 35 1.81 -14.90 -5.26
C TYR A 35 1.35 -13.94 -6.36
N LEU A 36 1.02 -14.42 -7.55
CA LEU A 36 0.65 -13.55 -8.67
C LEU A 36 -0.69 -12.85 -8.46
N GLU A 37 -1.71 -13.57 -7.96
CA GLU A 37 -3.03 -13.01 -7.68
C GLU A 37 -2.98 -11.89 -6.64
N ILE A 38 -2.09 -11.99 -5.64
CA ILE A 38 -1.93 -10.95 -4.61
C ILE A 38 -1.42 -9.63 -5.23
N TYR A 39 -0.44 -9.71 -6.14
CA TYR A 39 0.01 -8.52 -6.85
C TYR A 39 -1.06 -7.96 -7.79
N ALA A 40 -1.82 -8.83 -8.48
CA ALA A 40 -2.92 -8.39 -9.33
C ALA A 40 -3.98 -7.62 -8.54
N ASN A 41 -4.42 -8.18 -7.40
CA ASN A 41 -5.33 -7.53 -6.46
C ASN A 41 -4.76 -6.19 -5.95
N SER A 42 -3.49 -6.16 -5.56
CA SER A 42 -2.85 -4.94 -5.05
C SER A 42 -2.78 -3.82 -6.09
N VAL A 43 -2.55 -4.14 -7.36
CA VAL A 43 -2.57 -3.17 -8.47
C VAL A 43 -3.98 -2.61 -8.68
N GLU A 44 -4.99 -3.48 -8.68
CA GLU A 44 -6.40 -3.09 -8.83
C GLU A 44 -6.81 -2.12 -7.73
N ILE A 45 -6.55 -2.50 -6.47
CA ILE A 45 -6.91 -1.69 -5.30
C ILE A 45 -6.16 -0.37 -5.27
N MET A 46 -4.84 -0.33 -5.54
CA MET A 46 -4.11 0.94 -5.60
C MET A 46 -4.58 1.84 -6.75
N SER A 47 -5.00 1.25 -7.87
CA SER A 47 -5.53 2.03 -8.99
C SER A 47 -6.88 2.66 -8.62
N ALA A 48 -7.75 1.91 -7.96
CA ALA A 48 -9.01 2.41 -7.42
C ALA A 48 -8.78 3.50 -6.36
N TYR A 49 -7.85 3.28 -5.43
CA TYR A 49 -7.47 4.26 -4.41
C TYR A 49 -7.01 5.59 -5.01
N TRP A 50 -6.16 5.55 -6.04
CA TRP A 50 -5.72 6.76 -6.75
C TRP A 50 -6.85 7.44 -7.53
N GLN A 51 -7.74 6.65 -8.16
CA GLN A 51 -8.91 7.17 -8.87
C GLN A 51 -9.82 7.92 -7.89
N ASP A 52 -10.18 7.29 -6.77
CA ASP A 52 -11.06 7.88 -5.76
C ASP A 52 -10.40 9.09 -5.11
N PHE A 53 -9.09 9.07 -4.87
CA PHE A 53 -8.35 10.25 -4.42
C PHE A 53 -8.46 11.41 -5.43
N SER A 54 -8.29 11.13 -6.72
CA SER A 54 -8.40 12.13 -7.78
C SER A 54 -9.82 12.71 -7.87
N GLU A 55 -10.83 11.86 -7.77
CA GLU A 55 -12.25 12.24 -7.86
C GLU A 55 -12.75 12.99 -6.63
N HIS A 56 -12.41 12.51 -5.43
CA HIS A 56 -12.92 13.08 -4.19
C HIS A 56 -12.09 14.24 -3.64
N ILE A 57 -10.78 14.28 -3.93
CA ILE A 57 -9.89 15.34 -3.45
C ILE A 57 -9.56 16.33 -4.57
N GLN A 58 -8.83 15.89 -5.62
CA GLN A 58 -8.29 16.82 -6.63
C GLN A 58 -9.39 17.57 -7.38
N SER A 59 -10.44 16.88 -7.81
CA SER A 59 -11.57 17.48 -8.54
C SER A 59 -12.37 18.49 -7.70
N ASN A 60 -12.36 18.36 -6.37
CA ASN A 60 -13.07 19.25 -5.47
C ASN A 60 -12.25 20.45 -4.98
N MET A 61 -10.93 20.50 -5.25
CA MET A 61 -10.07 21.62 -4.83
C MET A 61 -10.63 22.98 -5.25
N GLY A 62 -11.10 23.12 -6.50
CA GLY A 62 -11.71 24.37 -6.98
C GLY A 62 -13.01 24.76 -6.29
N LYS A 63 -13.73 23.80 -5.68
CA LYS A 63 -14.94 24.06 -4.88
C LYS A 63 -14.61 24.46 -3.45
N TRP A 64 -13.44 24.09 -2.94
CA TRP A 64 -12.99 24.42 -1.59
C TRP A 64 -12.20 25.71 -1.52
N THR A 65 -11.84 26.31 -2.67
CA THR A 65 -11.01 27.52 -2.71
C THR A 65 -11.68 28.64 -3.46
N HIS A 66 -11.74 29.82 -2.85
CA HIS A 66 -12.33 31.03 -3.43
C HIS A 66 -11.42 32.24 -3.20
N SER A 67 -11.39 33.20 -4.12
CA SER A 67 -10.79 34.51 -3.82
C SER A 67 -11.71 35.29 -2.87
N ASN A 68 -11.15 35.97 -1.88
CA ASN A 68 -11.93 36.90 -1.06
C ASN A 68 -12.34 38.15 -1.87
N LYS A 69 -13.28 38.97 -1.35
CA LYS A 69 -13.76 40.18 -2.05
C LYS A 69 -12.69 41.17 -2.48
N LYS A 70 -11.61 41.25 -1.71
CA LYS A 70 -10.51 42.19 -1.96
C LYS A 70 -9.51 41.66 -2.98
N GLY A 71 -9.56 40.36 -3.29
CA GLY A 71 -8.60 39.68 -4.16
C GLY A 71 -7.20 39.56 -3.56
N ASP A 72 -7.03 39.79 -2.25
CA ASP A 72 -5.76 39.77 -1.54
C ASP A 72 -5.53 38.49 -0.72
N ALA A 73 -6.55 37.64 -0.56
CA ALA A 73 -6.47 36.36 0.12
C ALA A 73 -7.31 35.27 -0.57
N ILE A 74 -6.94 34.02 -0.29
CA ILE A 74 -7.69 32.82 -0.66
C ILE A 74 -8.49 32.36 0.55
N VAL A 75 -9.78 32.15 0.37
CA VAL A 75 -10.63 31.42 1.32
C VAL A 75 -10.52 29.93 1.00
N PHE A 76 -10.07 29.14 1.97
CA PHE A 76 -9.94 27.69 1.83
C PHE A 76 -10.80 26.96 2.86
N ASP A 77 -11.69 26.08 2.38
CA ASP A 77 -12.49 25.16 3.20
C ASP A 77 -11.65 23.94 3.63
N VAL A 78 -10.75 24.16 4.58
CA VAL A 78 -9.90 23.12 5.15
C VAL A 78 -10.74 22.01 5.79
N ASN A 79 -11.91 22.33 6.36
CA ASN A 79 -12.75 21.34 7.02
C ASN A 79 -13.34 20.33 6.01
N ALA A 80 -13.81 20.80 4.86
CA ALA A 80 -14.29 19.92 3.80
C ALA A 80 -13.15 19.06 3.21
N PHE A 81 -11.97 19.65 3.02
CA PHE A 81 -10.77 18.94 2.58
C PHE A 81 -10.37 17.83 3.57
N GLN A 82 -10.26 18.16 4.87
CA GLN A 82 -9.95 17.21 5.94
C GLN A 82 -10.96 16.07 6.00
N LYS A 83 -12.26 16.39 5.95
CA LYS A 83 -13.32 15.38 5.97
C LYS A 83 -13.19 14.41 4.79
N ALA A 84 -12.78 14.90 3.62
CA ALA A 84 -12.56 14.04 2.46
C ALA A 84 -11.31 13.15 2.63
N LEU A 85 -10.22 13.66 3.22
CA LEU A 85 -9.03 12.85 3.55
C LEU A 85 -9.33 11.75 4.57
N MET A 86 -10.16 12.03 5.57
CA MET A 86 -10.57 11.05 6.60
C MET A 86 -11.30 9.84 6.02
N HIS A 87 -11.85 9.93 4.80
CA HIS A 87 -12.42 8.76 4.11
C HIS A 87 -11.37 7.71 3.79
N PHE A 88 -10.11 8.12 3.56
CA PHE A 88 -9.01 7.20 3.25
C PHE A 88 -8.32 6.72 4.52
N TYR A 89 -7.96 7.65 5.39
CA TYR A 89 -7.19 7.36 6.59
C TYR A 89 -7.28 8.48 7.63
N TYR A 90 -7.35 8.12 8.91
CA TYR A 90 -7.12 9.05 10.01
C TYR A 90 -6.67 8.32 11.28
N ILE A 91 -6.07 9.09 12.20
CA ILE A 91 -5.61 8.62 13.50
C ILE A 91 -6.33 9.43 14.57
N ASP A 92 -6.97 8.74 15.51
CA ASP A 92 -7.47 9.34 16.74
C ASP A 92 -6.75 8.77 17.97
N LYS A 93 -6.95 9.44 19.11
CA LYS A 93 -6.35 9.05 20.38
C LYS A 93 -7.46 8.63 21.32
N TYR A 94 -7.42 7.37 21.75
CA TYR A 94 -8.37 6.84 22.70
C TYR A 94 -8.18 7.46 24.10
N PRO A 95 -9.22 7.41 24.96
CA PRO A 95 -9.13 7.92 26.33
C PRO A 95 -8.01 7.27 27.18
N ASN A 96 -7.62 6.02 26.84
CA ASN A 96 -6.54 5.30 27.49
C ASN A 96 -5.13 5.82 27.10
N GLY A 97 -5.05 6.70 26.10
CA GLY A 97 -3.81 7.29 25.62
C GLY A 97 -3.22 6.63 24.38
N ASP A 98 -3.78 5.51 23.92
CA ASP A 98 -3.32 4.82 22.71
C ASP A 98 -3.86 5.49 21.45
N PHE A 99 -3.11 5.38 20.36
CA PHE A 99 -3.52 5.79 19.03
C PHE A 99 -4.25 4.66 18.33
N HIS A 100 -5.38 5.00 17.72
CA HIS A 100 -6.17 4.08 16.94
C HIS A 100 -6.22 4.54 15.49
N TYR A 101 -6.14 3.56 14.59
CA TYR A 101 -5.87 3.75 13.18
C TYR A 101 -7.12 3.38 12.39
N HIS A 102 -7.69 4.36 11.69
CA HIS A 102 -8.87 4.15 10.88
C HIS A 102 -8.50 4.19 9.41
N TYR A 103 -8.95 3.21 8.67
CA TYR A 103 -8.71 3.05 7.24
C TYR A 103 -10.00 2.55 6.57
N ASN A 104 -10.15 2.81 5.28
CA ASN A 104 -11.25 2.22 4.52
C ASN A 104 -10.89 0.76 4.15
N PRO A 105 -11.69 -0.24 4.58
CA PRO A 105 -11.45 -1.65 4.28
C PRO A 105 -11.45 -1.98 2.78
N ASP A 106 -12.11 -1.18 1.94
CA ASP A 106 -12.14 -1.36 0.49
C ASP A 106 -10.74 -1.21 -0.13
N TYR A 107 -9.81 -0.59 0.59
CA TYR A 107 -8.44 -0.37 0.14
C TYR A 107 -7.41 -1.30 0.79
N VAL A 108 -7.82 -2.43 1.37
CA VAL A 108 -6.85 -3.41 1.90
C VAL A 108 -6.11 -4.12 0.75
N LEU A 109 -4.80 -3.88 0.64
CA LEU A 109 -3.94 -4.49 -0.37
C LEU A 109 -3.67 -5.97 -0.08
N TYR A 110 -3.54 -6.32 1.21
CA TYR A 110 -3.26 -7.68 1.65
C TYR A 110 -3.78 -7.97 3.06
N PRO A 111 -4.35 -9.16 3.34
CA PRO A 111 -4.73 -10.19 2.37
C PRO A 111 -5.86 -9.75 1.43
N PRO A 112 -5.95 -10.29 0.20
CA PRO A 112 -7.02 -9.96 -0.74
C PRO A 112 -8.41 -10.33 -0.16
N ALA A 113 -9.45 -9.56 -0.48
CA ALA A 113 -10.82 -9.87 -0.09
C ALA A 113 -11.57 -10.66 -1.19
N PRO A 114 -12.47 -11.61 -0.86
CA PRO A 114 -12.70 -12.19 0.46
C PRO A 114 -11.74 -13.38 0.67
N ALA A 115 -10.59 -13.16 1.29
CA ALA A 115 -9.84 -14.28 1.84
C ALA A 115 -10.59 -14.83 3.07
N ASP A 116 -10.44 -16.13 3.33
CA ASP A 116 -10.85 -16.78 4.59
C ASP A 116 -10.19 -16.14 5.83
N LYS A 117 -9.20 -15.26 5.61
CA LYS A 117 -8.42 -14.53 6.60
C LYS A 117 -8.86 -13.07 6.67
N ILE A 118 -9.27 -12.64 7.86
CA ILE A 118 -9.52 -11.23 8.19
C ILE A 118 -8.21 -10.41 8.35
N GLY A 119 -7.05 -11.08 8.40
CA GLY A 119 -5.71 -10.52 8.52
C GLY A 119 -4.65 -11.63 8.65
N VAL A 120 -3.38 -11.25 8.79
CA VAL A 120 -2.23 -12.19 8.90
C VAL A 120 -1.31 -11.85 10.08
N PRO A 121 -0.46 -12.79 10.56
CA PRO A 121 0.55 -12.47 11.57
C PRO A 121 1.52 -11.36 11.12
N LEU A 122 2.09 -10.62 12.07
CA LEU A 122 2.97 -9.47 11.79
C LEU A 122 4.13 -9.81 10.84
N GLU A 123 4.76 -10.98 11.02
CA GLU A 123 5.87 -11.42 10.17
C GLU A 123 5.47 -11.59 8.70
N GLU A 124 4.25 -12.07 8.45
CA GLU A 124 3.70 -12.22 7.10
C GLU A 124 3.31 -10.86 6.51
N ALA A 125 2.73 -9.98 7.34
CA ALA A 125 2.42 -8.61 6.96
C ALA A 125 3.68 -7.82 6.55
N GLU A 126 4.75 -7.88 7.33
CA GLU A 126 6.02 -7.20 7.02
C GLU A 126 6.62 -7.68 5.69
N LYS A 127 6.57 -8.99 5.42
CA LYS A 127 7.03 -9.57 4.15
C LYS A 127 6.23 -9.02 2.96
N TRP A 128 4.90 -9.00 3.07
CA TRP A 128 4.04 -8.49 2.00
C TRP A 128 4.15 -6.97 1.82
N CYS A 129 4.24 -6.22 2.92
CA CYS A 129 4.52 -4.78 2.88
C CYS A 129 5.81 -4.48 2.09
N ALA A 130 6.90 -5.19 2.39
CA ALA A 130 8.16 -5.07 1.67
C ALA A 130 8.07 -5.51 0.21
N ALA A 131 7.36 -6.61 -0.06
CA ALA A 131 7.17 -7.16 -1.40
C ALA A 131 6.44 -6.17 -2.32
N LEU A 132 5.40 -5.52 -1.81
CA LEU A 132 4.64 -4.47 -2.49
C LEU A 132 5.43 -3.15 -2.67
N GLY A 133 6.60 -3.03 -2.04
CA GLY A 133 7.44 -1.84 -2.15
C GLY A 133 6.99 -0.67 -1.24
N LEU A 134 6.18 -0.96 -0.23
CA LEU A 134 5.73 0.01 0.77
C LEU A 134 6.74 0.11 1.93
N PRO A 135 6.80 1.26 2.63
CA PRO A 135 7.67 1.39 3.80
C PRO A 135 7.22 0.45 4.93
N VAL A 136 8.12 -0.45 5.34
CA VAL A 136 7.86 -1.38 6.45
C VAL A 136 7.98 -0.63 7.77
N ILE A 137 6.84 -0.20 8.30
CA ILE A 137 6.73 0.54 9.55
C ILE A 137 5.88 -0.32 10.48
N PRO A 138 6.44 -0.94 11.52
CA PRO A 138 5.62 -1.70 12.47
C PRO A 138 4.60 -0.78 13.18
N PRO A 139 3.38 -1.27 13.46
CA PRO A 139 2.39 -0.48 14.20
C PRO A 139 2.86 -0.24 15.64
N ASP A 140 2.72 1.00 16.10
CA ASP A 140 2.98 1.38 17.49
C ASP A 140 1.73 2.09 18.05
N PRO A 141 0.99 1.49 18.99
CA PRO A 141 -0.19 2.12 19.55
C PRO A 141 0.14 3.26 20.52
N LYS A 142 1.39 3.39 20.99
CA LYS A 142 1.78 4.43 21.97
C LYS A 142 2.28 5.71 21.30
N HIS A 143 2.70 5.61 20.05
CA HIS A 143 3.20 6.75 19.27
C HIS A 143 2.36 6.89 18.00
N ARG A 144 2.03 8.14 17.63
CA ARG A 144 1.30 8.44 16.40
C ARG A 144 2.14 8.03 15.18
N THR A 145 1.91 6.84 14.66
CA THR A 145 2.78 6.21 13.67
C THR A 145 1.96 5.80 12.44
N PRO A 146 1.80 6.69 11.45
CA PRO A 146 1.11 6.33 10.21
C PRO A 146 1.86 5.20 9.50
N SER A 147 1.27 4.00 9.54
CA SER A 147 1.89 2.76 9.08
C SER A 147 1.02 2.06 8.04
N PRO A 148 1.60 1.55 6.94
CA PRO A 148 0.90 0.66 6.01
C PRO A 148 0.46 -0.67 6.64
N ILE A 149 1.02 -1.05 7.80
CA ILE A 149 0.71 -2.28 8.53
C ILE A 149 -0.23 -1.92 9.68
N VAL A 150 -1.51 -2.28 9.57
CA VAL A 150 -2.53 -1.94 10.56
C VAL A 150 -3.09 -3.20 11.21
N GLU A 151 -3.21 -3.18 12.54
CA GLU A 151 -3.82 -4.28 13.27
C GLU A 151 -5.33 -4.30 13.03
N VAL A 152 -5.87 -5.50 12.79
CA VAL A 152 -7.30 -5.71 12.58
C VAL A 152 -8.02 -5.57 13.91
N GLU A 153 -9.13 -4.83 13.91
CA GLU A 153 -9.95 -4.69 15.11
C GLU A 153 -10.57 -6.04 15.54
N PRO A 154 -10.65 -6.31 16.86
CA PRO A 154 -10.27 -5.44 17.97
C PRO A 154 -8.75 -5.38 18.19
N GLN A 155 -8.24 -4.22 18.62
CA GLN A 155 -6.84 -4.05 19.01
C GLN A 155 -6.35 -5.18 19.95
N GLY A 156 -5.16 -5.73 19.68
CA GLY A 156 -4.64 -6.93 20.32
C GLY A 156 -5.07 -8.25 19.66
N SER A 157 -5.67 -8.21 18.46
CA SER A 157 -5.98 -9.40 17.66
C SER A 157 -4.73 -10.17 17.22
N GLY A 158 -3.58 -9.48 17.10
CA GLY A 158 -2.34 -10.04 16.55
C GLY A 158 -2.42 -10.35 15.05
N LEU A 159 -3.47 -9.88 14.38
CA LEU A 159 -3.68 -10.00 12.94
C LEU A 159 -3.58 -8.62 12.30
N TYR A 160 -2.93 -8.57 11.15
CA TYR A 160 -2.59 -7.33 10.46
C TYR A 160 -3.02 -7.38 9.01
N VAL A 161 -3.34 -6.20 8.49
CA VAL A 161 -3.62 -5.94 7.08
C VAL A 161 -2.61 -4.93 6.54
N ILE A 162 -2.42 -4.94 5.22
CA ILE A 162 -1.62 -3.97 4.50
C ILE A 162 -2.54 -3.02 3.76
N ILE A 163 -2.35 -1.72 3.95
CA ILE A 163 -3.10 -0.64 3.31
C ILE A 163 -2.15 0.26 2.47
N PRO A 164 -2.67 1.10 1.57
CA PRO A 164 -1.91 2.15 0.89
C PRO A 164 -1.13 3.00 1.89
N ASN A 165 0.03 3.54 1.48
CA ASN A 165 0.90 4.31 2.36
C ASN A 165 0.16 5.48 3.03
N PRO A 166 -0.18 5.38 4.34
CA PRO A 166 -1.03 6.38 4.97
C PRO A 166 -0.27 7.66 5.30
N GLN A 167 1.07 7.63 5.27
CA GLN A 167 1.89 8.82 5.52
C GLN A 167 1.58 9.97 4.56
N ILE A 168 1.11 9.66 3.35
CA ILE A 168 0.73 10.63 2.33
C ILE A 168 -0.52 11.40 2.80
N ILE A 169 -1.61 10.68 3.09
CA ILE A 169 -2.87 11.26 3.59
C ILE A 169 -2.64 11.99 4.91
N ASP A 170 -1.88 11.37 5.80
CA ASP A 170 -1.54 11.93 7.09
C ASP A 170 -0.77 13.26 6.98
N SER A 171 0.20 13.34 6.06
CA SER A 171 0.94 14.57 5.79
C SER A 171 0.06 15.66 5.15
N MET A 172 -0.84 15.28 4.24
CA MET A 172 -1.81 16.23 3.66
C MET A 172 -2.78 16.78 4.73
N SER A 173 -3.22 15.91 5.65
CA SER A 173 -4.05 16.29 6.78
C SER A 173 -3.29 17.23 7.72
N GLN A 174 -2.13 16.84 8.24
CA GLN A 174 -1.36 17.70 9.15
C GLN A 174 -0.98 19.06 8.52
N SER A 175 -0.58 19.07 7.25
CA SER A 175 -0.19 20.31 6.57
C SER A 175 -1.36 21.27 6.37
N SER A 176 -2.55 20.77 6.03
CA SER A 176 -3.73 21.64 5.88
C SER A 176 -4.30 22.10 7.22
N ASP A 177 -4.26 21.26 8.26
CA ASP A 177 -4.65 21.64 9.63
C ASP A 177 -3.77 22.78 10.18
N SER A 178 -2.47 22.76 9.86
CA SER A 178 -1.56 23.85 10.24
C SER A 178 -1.96 25.22 9.67
N MET A 179 -2.82 25.25 8.64
CA MET A 179 -3.28 26.48 7.99
C MET A 179 -4.43 27.19 8.74
N VAL A 180 -5.12 26.55 9.69
CA VAL A 180 -6.39 27.06 10.24
C VAL A 180 -6.28 27.83 11.56
N HIS A 181 -5.12 27.76 12.23
CA HIS A 181 -5.02 28.26 13.60
C HIS A 181 -4.45 29.67 13.72
N ARG A 182 -3.32 29.96 13.07
CA ARG A 182 -2.61 31.25 13.22
C ARG A 182 -1.94 31.68 11.92
N ASP A 183 -1.84 32.99 11.72
CA ASP A 183 -1.03 33.61 10.66
C ASP A 183 0.48 33.60 11.02
N ASP A 184 1.31 34.05 10.09
CA ASP A 184 2.77 34.19 10.24
C ASP A 184 3.20 35.06 11.45
N LYS A 185 2.26 35.82 12.05
CA LYS A 185 2.49 36.71 13.20
C LYS A 185 1.88 36.15 14.48
N GLY A 186 1.34 34.92 14.47
CA GLY A 186 0.75 34.25 15.61
C GLY A 186 -0.66 34.71 15.97
N LYS A 187 -1.34 35.48 15.10
CA LYS A 187 -2.72 35.91 15.28
C LYS A 187 -3.68 34.90 14.66
N GLU A 188 -4.85 34.69 15.29
CA GLU A 188 -5.91 33.83 14.73
C GLU A 188 -6.28 34.23 13.30
N LYS A 189 -6.40 33.23 12.41
CA LYS A 189 -6.81 33.47 11.03
C LYS A 189 -8.27 33.90 10.98
N ASN A 190 -8.59 34.82 10.07
CA ASN A 190 -9.97 35.24 9.87
C ASN A 190 -10.78 34.11 9.23
N ILE A 191 -11.99 33.89 9.74
CA ILE A 191 -12.98 33.05 9.07
C ILE A 191 -13.72 33.93 8.05
N SER A 192 -13.86 33.43 6.83
CA SER A 192 -14.58 34.15 5.77
C SER A 192 -16.06 34.33 6.16
N LYS A 193 -16.60 35.51 5.85
CA LYS A 193 -18.03 35.83 6.07
C LYS A 193 -18.91 35.43 4.89
N GLU A 194 -18.32 34.96 3.79
CA GLU A 194 -18.97 34.81 2.49
C GLU A 194 -18.90 33.40 1.94
N PHE A 195 -17.78 32.73 2.22
CA PHE A 195 -17.55 31.35 1.85
C PHE A 195 -17.20 30.57 3.11
N THR A 196 -17.48 29.28 3.11
CA THR A 196 -17.02 28.39 4.18
C THR A 196 -15.50 28.29 4.10
N GLY A 197 -14.81 28.57 5.21
CA GLY A 197 -13.36 28.39 5.30
C GLY A 197 -12.61 29.57 5.91
N TYR A 198 -11.28 29.46 5.88
CA TYR A 198 -10.35 30.39 6.50
C TYR A 198 -9.71 31.27 5.43
N GLU A 199 -9.50 32.55 5.74
CA GLU A 199 -8.72 33.46 4.90
C GLU A 199 -7.23 33.15 5.07
N ILE A 200 -6.59 32.74 3.99
CA ILE A 200 -5.19 32.34 3.89
C ILE A 200 -4.53 33.25 2.88
N SER A 201 -3.34 33.77 3.18
CA SER A 201 -2.64 34.59 2.21
C SER A 201 -2.31 33.78 0.95
N THR A 202 -2.25 34.45 -0.20
CA THR A 202 -1.89 33.78 -1.46
C THR A 202 -0.54 33.07 -1.36
N ALA A 203 0.44 33.64 -0.64
CA ALA A 203 1.75 33.02 -0.46
C ALA A 203 1.68 31.71 0.35
N GLU A 204 0.99 31.71 1.49
CA GLU A 204 0.79 30.51 2.31
C GLU A 204 0.04 29.41 1.53
N TYR A 205 -1.02 29.80 0.80
CA TYR A 205 -1.79 28.85 0.00
C TYR A 205 -0.94 28.21 -1.11
N GLN A 206 -0.12 28.99 -1.82
CA GLN A 206 0.75 28.45 -2.87
C GLN A 206 1.86 27.54 -2.30
N ALA A 207 2.41 27.88 -1.13
CA ALA A 207 3.39 27.02 -0.46
C ALA A 207 2.76 25.68 -0.05
N TRP A 208 1.57 25.70 0.55
CA TRP A 208 0.83 24.49 0.87
C TRP A 208 0.46 23.69 -0.38
N LEU A 209 -0.04 24.34 -1.43
CA LEU A 209 -0.43 23.69 -2.67
C LEU A 209 0.75 22.95 -3.33
N ALA A 210 1.96 23.51 -3.27
CA ALA A 210 3.17 22.83 -3.73
C ALA A 210 3.45 21.56 -2.91
N GLY A 211 3.31 21.62 -1.58
CA GLY A 211 3.43 20.45 -0.70
C GLY A 211 2.37 19.39 -0.98
N TYR A 212 1.10 19.79 -1.12
CA TYR A 212 -0.01 18.92 -1.51
C TYR A 212 0.26 18.21 -2.85
N ASN A 213 0.68 18.95 -3.88
CA ASN A 213 0.99 18.38 -5.19
C ASN A 213 2.15 17.37 -5.11
N SER A 214 3.17 17.63 -4.29
CA SER A 214 4.24 16.67 -4.05
C SER A 214 3.72 15.37 -3.44
N GLN A 215 2.79 15.46 -2.48
CA GLN A 215 2.19 14.28 -1.85
C GLN A 215 1.29 13.51 -2.83
N ALA A 216 0.56 14.20 -3.72
CA ALA A 216 -0.23 13.56 -4.77
C ALA A 216 0.66 12.79 -5.77
N GLU A 217 1.80 13.36 -6.17
CA GLU A 217 2.76 12.64 -7.03
C GLU A 217 3.41 11.44 -6.31
N ASN A 218 3.61 11.49 -4.99
CA ASN A 218 4.05 10.33 -4.22
C ASN A 218 3.04 9.18 -4.32
N MET A 219 1.73 9.46 -4.18
CA MET A 219 0.69 8.44 -4.29
C MET A 219 0.67 7.79 -5.67
N LYS A 220 0.81 8.60 -6.72
CA LYS A 220 0.94 8.10 -8.10
C LYS A 220 2.21 7.27 -8.30
N THR A 221 3.30 7.64 -7.63
CA THR A 221 4.53 6.85 -7.63
C THR A 221 4.32 5.48 -6.98
N ASP A 222 3.58 5.41 -5.87
CA ASP A 222 3.24 4.13 -5.22
C ASP A 222 2.44 3.20 -6.15
N VAL A 223 1.48 3.74 -6.92
CA VAL A 223 0.76 2.98 -7.97
C VAL A 223 1.73 2.41 -9.02
N GLN A 224 2.68 3.22 -9.48
CA GLN A 224 3.69 2.80 -10.46
C GLN A 224 4.63 1.73 -9.92
N VAL A 225 5.04 1.85 -8.66
CA VAL A 225 5.90 0.87 -7.97
C VAL A 225 5.17 -0.47 -7.89
N ILE A 226 3.94 -0.50 -7.39
CA ILE A 226 3.16 -1.74 -7.26
C ILE A 226 2.89 -2.37 -8.63
N THR A 227 2.59 -1.56 -9.66
CA THR A 227 2.43 -2.03 -11.04
C THR A 227 3.71 -2.65 -11.61
N THR A 228 4.87 -2.07 -11.30
CA THR A 228 6.18 -2.60 -11.70
C THR A 228 6.48 -3.91 -10.97
N LYS A 229 6.15 -4.00 -9.69
CA LYS A 229 6.28 -5.23 -8.89
C LYS A 229 5.41 -6.36 -9.45
N TYR A 230 4.16 -6.07 -9.79
CA TYR A 230 3.27 -7.03 -10.49
C TYR A 230 3.88 -7.50 -11.81
N SER A 231 4.36 -6.57 -12.65
CA SER A 231 4.99 -6.92 -13.93
C SER A 231 6.21 -7.84 -13.74
N THR A 232 6.99 -7.58 -12.70
CA THR A 232 8.15 -8.41 -12.31
C THR A 232 7.73 -9.78 -11.80
N ALA A 233 6.69 -9.85 -10.96
CA ALA A 233 6.11 -11.10 -10.47
C ALA A 233 5.57 -11.96 -11.62
N ASN A 234 4.84 -11.35 -12.56
CA ASN A 234 4.33 -12.02 -13.74
C ASN A 234 5.46 -12.57 -14.63
N SER A 235 6.52 -11.78 -14.86
CA SER A 235 7.68 -12.26 -15.63
C SER A 235 8.42 -13.41 -14.93
N THR A 236 8.49 -13.38 -13.60
CA THR A 236 9.08 -14.46 -12.79
C THR A 236 8.24 -15.73 -12.91
N TYR A 237 6.92 -15.60 -12.80
CA TYR A 237 5.96 -16.68 -13.00
C TYR A 237 6.12 -17.32 -14.40
N ASP A 238 6.13 -16.52 -15.47
CA ASP A 238 6.35 -17.01 -16.84
C ASP A 238 7.67 -17.76 -17.01
N THR A 239 8.74 -17.26 -16.37
CA THR A 239 10.06 -17.89 -16.42
C THR A 239 10.04 -19.25 -15.73
N ILE A 240 9.38 -19.34 -14.57
CA ILE A 240 9.23 -20.60 -13.83
C ILE A 240 8.39 -21.59 -14.65
N ILE A 241 7.26 -21.18 -15.24
CA ILE A 241 6.46 -22.05 -16.11
C ILE A 241 7.28 -22.61 -17.27
N LYS A 242 8.08 -21.77 -17.94
CA LYS A 242 8.93 -22.20 -19.04
C LYS A 242 9.99 -23.20 -18.59
N LEU A 243 10.64 -22.95 -17.45
CA LEU A 243 11.63 -23.87 -16.90
C LEU A 243 11.00 -25.22 -16.58
N LEU A 244 9.87 -25.22 -15.89
CA LEU A 244 9.16 -26.43 -15.49
C LEU A 244 8.68 -27.23 -16.71
N SER A 245 8.14 -26.56 -17.74
CA SER A 245 7.76 -27.18 -19.01
C SER A 245 8.96 -27.82 -19.74
N SER A 246 10.13 -27.16 -19.69
CA SER A 246 11.37 -27.70 -20.26
C SER A 246 11.84 -28.93 -19.48
N THR A 247 11.72 -28.92 -18.15
CA THR A 247 12.05 -30.07 -17.29
C THR A 247 11.13 -31.25 -17.56
N ILE A 248 9.82 -31.04 -17.69
CA ILE A 248 8.86 -32.12 -18.03
C ILE A 248 9.21 -32.74 -19.38
N THR A 249 9.49 -31.92 -20.39
CA THR A 249 9.92 -32.41 -21.71
C THR A 249 11.18 -33.26 -21.61
N ALA A 250 12.19 -32.80 -20.86
CA ALA A 250 13.44 -33.53 -20.68
C ALA A 250 13.23 -34.88 -19.95
N LEU A 251 12.38 -34.93 -18.93
CA LEU A 251 12.02 -36.17 -18.24
C LEU A 251 11.29 -37.13 -19.18
N PHE A 252 10.34 -36.63 -19.97
CA PHE A 252 9.59 -37.44 -20.93
C PHE A 252 10.50 -38.03 -22.01
N ASP A 253 11.40 -37.23 -22.57
CA ASP A 253 12.36 -37.70 -23.58
C ASP A 253 13.32 -38.73 -22.98
N SER A 254 13.81 -38.51 -21.75
CA SER A 254 14.64 -39.49 -21.04
C SER A 254 13.89 -40.81 -20.79
N ALA A 255 12.62 -40.75 -20.39
CA ALA A 255 11.80 -41.95 -20.19
C ALA A 255 11.55 -42.69 -21.50
N LYS A 256 11.29 -41.97 -22.58
CA LYS A 256 11.12 -42.55 -23.92
C LYS A 256 12.38 -43.26 -24.39
N ASP A 257 13.55 -42.66 -24.18
CA ASP A 257 14.83 -43.27 -24.53
C ASP A 257 15.13 -44.50 -23.67
N TYR A 258 14.77 -44.48 -22.39
CA TYR A 258 14.92 -45.64 -21.51
C TYR A 258 13.97 -46.80 -21.85
N LEU A 259 12.75 -46.49 -22.32
CA LEU A 259 11.75 -47.49 -22.72
C LEU A 259 11.97 -48.02 -24.14
N ARG A 260 12.82 -47.35 -24.94
CA ARG A 260 13.28 -47.81 -26.26
C ARG A 260 14.40 -48.84 -26.10
N PHE A 261 14.03 -50.02 -25.60
CA PHE A 261 14.71 -51.26 -25.96
C PHE A 261 14.12 -51.80 -27.27
#